data_AF-A0A0X8JSA3-F1
#
_entry.id   AF-A0A0X8JSA3-F1
#
_cell.length_a   1.000
_cell.length_b   1.000
_cell.length_c   1.000
_cell.angle_alpha   90.00
_cell.angle_beta   90.00
_cell.angle_gamma   90.00
#
_symmetry.space_group_name_H-M   'P 1'
#
loop_
_entity.id
_entity.type
_entity.pdbx_description
1 polymer ?
#
loop_
_entity_poly.entity_id
_entity_poly.type
_entity_poly.pdbx_seq_one_letter_code
_entity_poly.pdbx_strand_id
1 'polypeptide(L)' 'MFLLTIILGLALVWVNIERVDLAYGLKVLDRELQEKREQYSKLQVERHYLLAPATLRERAEKAGLKPPHRDQIRILEEH' A
#
# COMPACT_ATOMS: atom_id res chain seq x y z
N MET A 1 36.05 15.04 39.28
CA MET A 1 36.39 15.05 37.84
C MET A 1 36.30 13.65 37.23
N PHE A 2 37.06 12.66 37.72
CA PHE A 2 37.09 11.30 37.16
C PHE A 2 35.74 10.53 37.20
N LEU A 3 34.97 10.68 38.27
CA LEU A 3 33.63 10.06 38.38
C LEU A 3 32.63 10.64 37.37
N LEU A 4 32.66 11.96 37.14
CA LEU A 4 31.79 12.62 36.17
C LEU A 4 32.10 12.15 34.74
N THR A 5 33.38 11.98 34.40
CA THR A 5 33.77 11.48 33.07
C THR A 5 33.33 10.04 32.85
N ILE A 6 33.35 9.20 33.89
CA ILE A 6 32.83 7.83 33.82
C ILE A 6 31.31 7.83 33.61
N ILE A 7 30.57 8.63 34.39
CA ILE A 7 29.11 8.72 34.27
C ILE A 7 28.71 9.22 32.86
N LEU A 8 29.39 10.27 32.36
CA LEU A 8 29.14 10.80 31.02
C LEU A 8 29.49 9.78 29.92
N GLY A 9 30.60 9.06 30.07
CA GLY A 9 30.98 7.99 29.14
C GLY A 9 29.94 6.87 29.10
N LEU A 10 29.45 6.43 30.26
CA LEU A 10 28.43 5.38 30.34
C LEU A 10 27.08 5.86 29.77
N ALA A 11 26.67 7.08 30.08
CA ALA A 11 25.47 7.68 29.51
C ALA A 11 25.56 7.82 27.99
N LEU A 12 26.74 8.17 27.45
CA LEU A 12 26.94 8.27 26.01
C LEU A 12 26.79 6.91 25.33
N VAL A 13 27.36 5.85 25.91
CA VAL A 13 27.20 4.47 25.39
C VAL A 13 25.73 4.07 25.42
N TRP A 14 25.02 4.35 26.53
CA TRP A 14 23.60 4.06 26.64
C TRP A 14 22.76 4.74 25.55
N VAL A 15 22.95 6.05 25.36
CA VAL A 15 22.28 6.81 24.30
C VAL A 15 22.63 6.28 22.92
N ASN A 16 23.86 5.81 22.73
CA ASN A 16 24.28 5.24 21.46
C ASN A 16 23.54 3.94 21.14
N ILE A 17 23.39 3.05 22.13
CA ILE A 17 22.63 1.80 21.98
C ILE A 17 21.17 2.11 21.62
N GLU A 18 20.51 2.98 22.40
CA GLU A 18 19.12 3.37 22.15
C GLU A 18 18.94 3.97 20.74
N ARG A 19 19.89 4.82 20.32
CA ARG A 19 19.88 5.41 18.97
C ARG A 19 19.99 4.35 17.88
N VAL A 20 20.84 3.35 18.08
CA VAL A 20 21.02 2.26 17.11
C VAL A 20 19.75 1.41 17.05
N ASP A 21 19.17 1.06 18.21
CA ASP A 21 17.93 0.29 18.29
C ASP A 21 16.76 1.01 17.60
N LEU A 22 16.61 2.32 17.83
CA LEU A 22 15.63 3.15 17.12
C LEU A 22 15.87 3.16 15.61
N ALA A 23 17.13 3.27 15.17
CA ALA A 23 17.45 3.24 13.75
C ALA A 23 17.14 1.88 13.11
N TYR A 24 17.35 0.78 13.84
CA TYR A 24 16.93 -0.55 13.39
C TYR A 24 15.40 -0.65 13.30
N GLY A 25 14.68 -0.19 14.32
CA GLY A 25 13.22 -0.17 14.31
C GLY A 25 12.65 0.62 13.13
N LEU A 26 13.22 1.79 12.86
CA LEU A 26 12.84 2.61 11.69
C LEU A 26 13.08 1.88 10.36
N LYS A 27 14.22 1.18 10.21
CA LYS A 27 14.51 0.42 8.99
C LYS A 27 13.54 -0.74 8.77
N VAL A 28 13.16 -1.43 9.84
CA VAL A 28 12.17 -2.51 9.77
C VAL A 28 10.81 -1.95 9.35
N LEU A 29 10.39 -0.85 9.98
CA LEU A 29 9.10 -0.22 9.66
C LEU A 29 9.05 0.31 8.22
N ASP A 30 10.14 0.91 7.74
CA ASP A 30 10.24 1.38 6.36
C ASP A 30 10.13 0.22 5.37
N ARG A 31 10.77 -0.91 5.67
CA ARG A 31 10.67 -2.13 4.85
C ARG A 31 9.24 -2.66 4.82
N GLU A 32 8.57 -2.78 5.97
CA GLU A 32 7.17 -3.23 6.03
C GLU A 32 6.25 -2.29 5.24
N LEU A 33 6.48 -0.99 5.36
CA LEU A 33 5.74 0.02 4.62
C LEU A 33 5.96 -0.10 3.11
N GLN A 34 7.20 -0.36 2.66
CA GLN A 34 7.50 -0.61 1.25
C GLN A 34 6.80 -1.88 0.73
N GLU A 35 6.86 -2.99 1.48
CA GLU A 35 6.21 -4.24 1.10
C GLU A 35 4.69 -4.07 0.95
N LYS A 36 4.05 -3.33 1.87
CA LYS A 36 2.62 -3.00 1.78
C LYS A 36 2.30 -2.09 0.60
N ARG A 37 3.14 -1.10 0.30
CA ARG A 37 2.97 -0.24 -0.88
C ARG A 37 3.08 -1.03 -2.18
N GLU A 38 4.02 -1.97 -2.26
CA GLU A 38 4.18 -2.82 -3.44
C GLU A 38 2.95 -3.70 -3.67
N GLN A 39 2.45 -4.34 -2.61
CA GLN A 39 1.22 -5.13 -2.66
C GLN A 39 0.02 -4.27 -3.11
N TYR A 40 -0.12 -3.08 -2.54
CA TYR A 40 -1.18 -2.14 -2.91
C TYR A 40 -1.09 -1.73 -4.39
N SER A 41 0.13 -1.43 -4.87
CA SER A 41 0.37 -1.08 -6.28
C SER A 41 -0.03 -2.23 -7.21
N LYS A 42 0.34 -3.47 -6.88
CA LYS A 42 -0.06 -4.66 -7.66
C LYS A 42 -1.58 -4.80 -7.72
N LEU A 43 -2.26 -4.68 -6.59
CA LEU A 43 -3.72 -4.73 -6.52
C LEU A 43 -4.39 -3.60 -7.29
N GLN A 44 -3.81 -2.40 -7.30
CA GLN A 44 -4.33 -1.30 -8.12
C GLN A 44 -4.22 -1.60 -9.62
N VAL A 45 -3.08 -2.15 -10.06
CA VAL A 45 -2.89 -2.56 -11.46
C VAL A 45 -3.90 -3.63 -11.85
N GLU A 46 -4.09 -4.65 -11.02
CA GLU A 46 -5.11 -5.69 -11.25
C GLU A 46 -6.52 -5.12 -11.28
N ARG A 47 -6.86 -4.24 -10.34
CA ARG A 47 -8.16 -3.54 -10.33
C ARG A 47 -8.36 -2.76 -11.62
N HIS A 48 -7.36 -2.01 -12.07
CA HIS A 48 -7.46 -1.26 -13.33
C HIS A 48 -7.60 -2.18 -14.54
N TYR A 49 -6.88 -3.30 -14.57
CA TYR A 49 -7.02 -4.31 -15.61
C TYR A 49 -8.42 -4.94 -15.62
N LEU A 50 -8.99 -5.23 -14.44
CA LEU A 50 -10.34 -5.78 -14.31
C LEU A 50 -11.44 -4.78 -14.67
N LEU A 51 -11.22 -3.50 -14.38
CA LEU A 51 -12.15 -2.42 -14.73
C LEU A 51 -11.96 -1.91 -16.18
N ALA A 52 -10.92 -2.36 -16.88
CA ALA A 52 -10.68 -1.92 -18.25
C ALA A 52 -11.85 -2.37 -19.15
N PRO A 53 -12.42 -1.47 -19.97
CA PRO A 53 -13.57 -1.80 -20.81
C PRO A 53 -13.35 -2.97 -21.78
N ALA A 54 -12.09 -3.18 -22.20
CA ALA A 54 -11.72 -4.26 -23.12
C ALA A 54 -11.82 -5.64 -22.49
N THR A 55 -11.30 -5.83 -21.27
CA THR A 55 -11.40 -7.08 -20.51
C THR A 55 -12.82 -7.35 -20.03
N LEU A 56 -13.57 -6.30 -19.67
CA LEU A 56 -14.99 -6.40 -19.36
C LEU A 56 -15.81 -6.85 -20.59
N ARG A 57 -15.52 -6.31 -21.78
CA ARG A 57 -16.14 -6.77 -23.04
C ARG A 57 -15.79 -8.22 -23.38
N GLU A 58 -14.52 -8.60 -23.25
CA GLU A 58 -14.10 -9.99 -23.51
C GLU A 58 -14.79 -10.98 -22.54
N ARG A 59 -14.88 -10.62 -21.24
CA ARG A 59 -15.60 -11.44 -20.25
C ARG A 59 -17.11 -11.46 -20.51
N ALA A 60 -17.70 -10.34 -20.90
CA ALA A 60 -19.12 -10.27 -21.28
C ALA A 60 -19.42 -11.16 -22.48
N GLU A 61 -18.60 -11.11 -23.54
CA GLU A 61 -18.73 -11.99 -24.70
C GLU A 61 -18.60 -13.47 -24.33
N LYS A 62 -17.62 -13.84 -23.50
CA LYS A 62 -17.47 -15.23 -22.99
C LYS A 62 -18.66 -15.68 -22.13
N ALA A 63 -19.30 -14.77 -21.40
CA ALA A 63 -20.49 -15.04 -20.60
C ALA A 63 -21.80 -14.98 -21.44
N GLY A 64 -21.72 -14.73 -22.75
CA GLY A 64 -22.88 -14.56 -23.62
C GLY A 64 -23.65 -13.24 -23.42
N LEU A 65 -23.08 -12.33 -22.62
CA LEU A 65 -23.64 -11.01 -22.33
C LEU A 65 -23.31 -10.07 -23.50
N LYS A 66 -24.35 -9.51 -24.11
CA LYS A 66 -24.22 -8.50 -25.16
C LYS A 66 -24.57 -7.11 -24.60
N PRO A 67 -24.07 -6.02 -25.20
CA PRO A 67 -24.51 -4.68 -24.86
C PRO A 67 -26.05 -4.63 -24.96
N PRO A 68 -26.75 -4.09 -23.95
CA PRO A 68 -28.20 -3.95 -23.99
C PRO A 68 -28.59 -3.10 -25.21
N HIS A 69 -29.62 -3.54 -25.94
CA HIS A 69 -30.15 -2.76 -27.06
C HIS A 69 -30.72 -1.43 -26.53
N ARG A 70 -30.73 -0.38 -27.36
CA ARG A 70 -31.16 0.96 -26.95
C ARG A 70 -32.56 0.97 -26.32
N ASP A 71 -33.41 0.01 -26.70
CA ASP A 71 -34.78 -0.18 -26.23
C ASP A 71 -34.88 -0.88 -24.86
N GLN A 72 -33.78 -1.39 -24.32
CA GLN A 72 -33.71 -2.07 -23.00
C GLN A 72 -33.16 -1.15 -21.90
N ILE A 73 -32.69 0.04 -22.24
CA ILE A 73 -32.14 1.00 -21.28
C ILE A 73 -33.28 1.90 -20.79
N ARG A 74 -33.79 1.64 -19.58
CA ARG A 74 -34.68 2.58 -18.89
C ARG A 74 -33.84 3.56 -18.08
N ILE A 75 -33.88 4.83 -18.47
CA ILE A 75 -33.37 5.94 -17.67
C ILE A 75 -34.48 6.27 -16.67
N LEU A 76 -34.23 6.07 -15.38
CA LEU A 76 -35.11 6.56 -14.32
C LEU A 76 -34.83 8.05 -14.16
N GLU A 77 -35.79 8.91 -14.52
CA GLU A 77 -35.73 10.32 -14.17
C GLU A 77 -35.99 10.46 -12.66
N GLU A 78 -35.03 11.04 -11.93
CA GLU A 78 -35.25 11.48 -10.55
C GLU A 78 -36.18 12.71 -10.59
N HIS A 79 -37.34 12.57 -9.93
CA HIS A 79 -38.27 13.68 -9.66
C HIS A 79 -37.82 14.51 -8.45
#